data_AF-A0A0L0V0Q7-F1
#
_entry.id   AF-A0A0L0V0Q7-F1
#
_cell.length_a   1.000
_cell.length_b   1.000
_cell.length_c   1.000
_cell.angle_alpha   90.00
_cell.angle_beta   90.00
_cell.angle_gamma   90.00
#
_symmetry.space_group_name_H-M   'P 1'
#
loop_
_entity.id
_entity.type
_entity.pdbx_description
1 polymer ?
#
loop_
_entity_poly.entity_id
_entity_poly.type
_entity_poly.pdbx_seq_one_letter_code
_entity_poly.pdbx_strand_id
1 'polypeptide(L)'
;MAEFDAHTKTNIPPLTENNYLQWSMRMTAYLCHTSLLKYVTDPPIDLSGAAATAVATKHAEVVHILMSHVSDPVFDMVVTPDIAESPFSIWQNIVARFASSQFGCRT
;
A
#
# COMPACT_ATOMS: atom_id res chain seq x y z
N MET A 1 -29.36 -5.63 -12.83
CA MET A 1 -28.77 -5.05 -11.60
C MET A 1 -27.91 -6.17 -11.01
N ALA A 2 -26.64 -6.22 -11.40
CA ALA A 2 -25.50 -5.63 -10.70
C ALA A 2 -24.93 -6.60 -9.67
N GLU A 3 -23.95 -7.41 -10.08
CA GLU A 3 -22.94 -8.00 -9.20
C GLU A 3 -21.62 -8.00 -9.98
N PHE A 4 -20.87 -6.90 -9.83
CA PHE A 4 -19.57 -6.69 -10.43
C PHE A 4 -18.55 -6.64 -9.31
N ASP A 5 -18.27 -7.76 -8.64
CA ASP A 5 -17.17 -7.81 -7.66
C ASP A 5 -16.57 -9.21 -7.60
N ALA A 6 -16.06 -9.70 -8.73
CA ALA A 6 -14.91 -10.58 -8.71
C ALA A 6 -13.67 -9.75 -8.33
N HIS A 7 -13.68 -9.14 -7.14
CA HIS A 7 -12.46 -8.71 -6.48
C HIS A 7 -11.63 -9.99 -6.40
N THR A 8 -10.53 -10.04 -7.15
CA THR A 8 -9.61 -11.17 -7.11
C THR A 8 -9.39 -11.49 -5.65
N LYS A 9 -9.89 -12.65 -5.19
CA LYS A 9 -9.83 -13.05 -3.78
C LYS A 9 -8.37 -13.37 -3.45
N THR A 10 -7.55 -12.33 -3.39
CA THR A 10 -6.16 -12.39 -2.98
C THR A 10 -6.18 -12.93 -1.57
N ASN A 11 -5.32 -13.91 -1.26
CA ASN A 11 -5.19 -14.45 0.09
C ASN A 11 -4.48 -13.44 1.04
N ILE A 12 -4.64 -12.14 0.82
CA ILE A 12 -4.02 -11.07 1.60
C ILE A 12 -5.05 -10.66 2.65
N PRO A 13 -4.82 -10.96 3.95
CA PRO A 13 -5.70 -10.46 5.00
C PRO A 13 -5.62 -8.93 5.06
N PRO A 14 -6.59 -8.24 5.66
CA PRO A 14 -6.43 -6.82 5.94
C PRO A 14 -5.30 -6.58 6.96
N LEU A 15 -4.59 -5.47 6.83
CA LEU A 15 -3.51 -5.08 7.72
C LEU A 15 -4.07 -4.74 9.10
N THR A 16 -3.47 -5.34 10.11
CA THR A 16 -3.71 -5.09 11.54
C THR A 16 -2.37 -4.99 12.25
N GLU A 17 -2.36 -4.50 13.48
CA GLU A 17 -1.14 -4.32 14.26
C GLU A 17 -0.38 -5.63 14.53
N ASN A 18 -1.10 -6.76 14.57
CA ASN A 18 -0.55 -8.05 14.93
C ASN A 18 -0.10 -8.91 13.74
N ASN A 19 -0.45 -8.52 12.50
CA ASN A 19 -0.19 -9.34 11.31
C ASN A 19 0.74 -8.68 10.29
N TYR A 20 1.37 -7.55 10.62
CA TYR A 20 2.20 -6.77 9.71
C TYR A 20 3.25 -7.60 8.95
N LEU A 21 3.98 -8.49 9.63
CA LEU A 21 5.01 -9.31 8.98
C LEU A 21 4.41 -10.20 7.88
N GLN A 22 3.32 -10.91 8.18
CA GLN A 22 2.66 -11.77 7.19
C GLN A 22 1.99 -10.96 6.09
N TRP A 23 1.36 -9.84 6.45
CA TRP A 23 0.71 -8.94 5.51
C TRP A 23 1.73 -8.34 4.52
N SER A 24 2.83 -7.78 5.02
CA SER A 24 3.86 -7.13 4.20
C SER A 24 4.50 -8.11 3.22
N MET A 25 4.79 -9.35 3.64
CA MET A 25 5.29 -10.39 2.74
C MET A 25 4.29 -10.72 1.61
N ARG A 26 3.01 -10.89 1.94
CA ARG A 26 1.96 -11.21 0.96
C ARG A 26 1.69 -10.05 0.01
N MET A 27 1.64 -8.82 0.53
CA MET A 27 1.45 -7.62 -0.27
C MET A 27 2.64 -7.37 -1.20
N THR A 28 3.88 -7.50 -0.70
CA THR A 28 5.10 -7.36 -1.51
C THR A 28 5.12 -8.39 -2.63
N ALA A 29 4.79 -9.66 -2.34
CA ALA A 29 4.73 -10.71 -3.35
C ALA A 29 3.66 -10.41 -4.43
N TYR A 30 2.50 -9.90 -4.03
CA TYR A 30 1.43 -9.52 -4.95
C TYR A 30 1.81 -8.33 -5.85
N LEU A 31 2.38 -7.28 -5.26
CA LEU A 31 2.89 -6.12 -5.99
C LEU A 31 4.04 -6.48 -6.93
N CYS A 32 4.89 -7.44 -6.54
CA CYS A 32 5.96 -7.97 -7.39
C CYS A 32 5.38 -8.70 -8.61
N HIS A 33 4.42 -9.60 -8.40
CA HIS A 33 3.76 -10.34 -9.49
C HIS A 33 3.03 -9.42 -10.47
N THR A 34 2.44 -8.32 -9.98
CA THR A 34 1.74 -7.33 -10.80
C THR A 34 2.66 -6.25 -11.39
N SER A 35 3.98 -6.32 -11.16
CA SER A 35 4.96 -5.30 -11.56
C SER A 35 4.66 -3.88 -11.03
N LEU A 36 3.91 -3.80 -9.93
CA LEU A 36 3.53 -2.56 -9.26
C LEU A 36 4.47 -2.20 -8.11
N LEU A 37 5.32 -3.14 -7.66
CA LEU A 37 6.24 -2.96 -6.54
C LEU A 37 7.12 -1.69 -6.68
N LYS A 38 7.56 -1.38 -7.90
CA LYS A 38 8.38 -0.19 -8.18
C LYS A 38 7.71 1.12 -7.74
N TYR A 39 6.39 1.21 -7.75
CA TYR A 39 5.67 2.44 -7.37
C TYR A 39 5.56 2.63 -5.84
N VAL A 40 5.86 1.60 -5.04
CA VAL A 40 5.92 1.71 -3.57
C VAL A 40 7.34 1.74 -3.03
N THR A 41 8.32 1.23 -3.79
CA THR A 41 9.74 1.19 -3.38
C THR A 41 10.58 2.32 -3.94
N ASP A 42 10.25 2.81 -5.14
CA ASP A 42 10.99 3.88 -5.79
C ASP A 42 10.38 5.25 -5.43
N PRO A 43 11.20 6.28 -5.18
CA PRO A 43 10.69 7.62 -4.95
C PRO A 43 9.94 8.14 -6.19
N PRO A 44 8.97 9.06 -6.01
CA PRO A 44 8.24 9.63 -7.14
C PRO A 44 9.22 10.30 -8.11
N ILE A 45 9.25 9.81 -9.35
CA ILE A 45 10.06 10.37 -10.43
C ILE A 45 9.29 11.53 -11.05
N ASP A 46 9.98 12.66 -11.24
CA ASP A 46 9.42 13.80 -11.97
C ASP A 46 9.33 13.43 -13.45
N LEU A 47 8.12 13.07 -13.89
CA LEU A 47 7.80 12.70 -15.26
C LEU A 47 6.88 13.77 -15.86
N SER A 48 6.97 13.99 -17.17
CA SER A 48 6.14 14.94 -17.89
C SER A 48 5.37 14.29 -19.05
N GLY A 49 4.25 14.91 -19.43
CA GLY A 49 3.41 14.48 -20.56
C GLY A 49 2.74 13.12 -20.35
N ALA A 50 2.66 12.32 -21.41
CA ALA A 50 1.96 11.04 -21.41
C ALA A 50 2.51 10.03 -20.38
N ALA A 51 3.82 10.09 -20.09
CA ALA A 51 4.46 9.24 -19.09
C ALA A 51 3.97 9.55 -17.68
N ALA A 52 3.78 10.83 -17.35
CA ALA A 52 3.25 11.26 -16.05
C ALA A 52 1.82 10.75 -15.83
N THR A 53 0.98 10.81 -16.86
CA THR A 53 -0.41 10.33 -16.79
C THR A 53 -0.46 8.81 -16.58
N ALA A 54 0.36 8.05 -17.29
CA ALA A 54 0.43 6.60 -17.14
C ALA A 54 0.89 6.18 -15.73
N VAL A 55 1.86 6.90 -15.17
CA VAL A 55 2.34 6.67 -13.79
C VAL A 55 1.30 7.08 -12.76
N ALA A 56 0.59 8.19 -12.95
CA ALA A 56 -0.50 8.61 -12.07
C ALA A 56 -1.63 7.55 -12.01
N THR A 57 -2.00 6.97 -13.15
CA THR A 57 -2.97 5.87 -13.19
C THR A 57 -2.48 4.66 -12.37
N LYS A 58 -1.20 4.29 -12.53
CA LYS A 58 -0.61 3.18 -11.76
C LYS A 58 -0.50 3.49 -10.27
N HIS A 59 -0.20 4.73 -9.89
CA HIS A 59 -0.23 5.17 -8.50
C HIS A 59 -1.63 5.01 -7.90
N ALA A 60 -2.67 5.46 -8.60
CA ALA A 60 -4.04 5.30 -8.14
C ALA A 60 -4.43 3.83 -7.95
N GLU A 61 -4.02 2.94 -8.86
CA GLU A 61 -4.24 1.50 -8.72
C GLU A 61 -3.56 0.92 -7.46
N VAL A 62 -2.30 1.30 -7.21
CA VAL A 62 -1.56 0.83 -6.03
C VAL A 62 -2.17 1.36 -4.74
N VAL A 63 -2.54 2.63 -4.70
CA VAL A 63 -3.22 3.23 -3.55
C VAL A 63 -4.52 2.50 -3.27
N HIS A 64 -5.32 2.21 -4.31
CA HIS A 64 -6.55 1.44 -4.16
C HIS A 64 -6.29 0.04 -3.59
N ILE A 65 -5.29 -0.69 -4.10
CA ILE A 65 -4.92 -2.02 -3.59
C ILE A 65 -4.51 -1.94 -2.11
N LEU A 66 -3.68 -0.96 -1.74
CA LEU A 66 -3.25 -0.78 -0.35
C LEU A 66 -4.46 -0.51 0.55
N MET A 67 -5.33 0.44 0.17
CA MET A 67 -6.52 0.82 0.94
C MET A 67 -7.49 -0.36 1.11
N SER A 68 -7.72 -1.17 0.08
CA SER A 68 -8.59 -2.35 0.15
C SER A 68 -8.07 -3.45 1.09
N HIS A 69 -6.78 -3.43 1.43
CA HIS A 69 -6.13 -4.39 2.32
C HIS A 69 -5.63 -3.76 3.63
N VAL A 70 -6.11 -2.59 4.01
CA VAL A 70 -5.84 -1.96 5.30
C VAL A 70 -7.14 -1.91 6.10
N SER A 71 -7.11 -2.30 7.38
CA SER A 71 -8.29 -2.20 8.26
C SER A 71 -8.53 -0.75 8.66
N ASP A 72 -9.80 -0.35 8.87
CA ASP A 72 -10.18 1.00 9.33
C ASP A 72 -9.32 1.57 10.48
N PRO A 73 -9.03 0.86 11.58
CA PRO A 73 -8.21 1.43 12.66
C PRO A 73 -6.76 1.70 12.24
N VAL A 74 -6.22 0.91 11.30
CA VAL A 74 -4.87 1.13 10.78
C VAL A 74 -4.88 2.25 9.74
N PHE A 75 -5.95 2.37 8.96
CA PHE A 75 -6.12 3.41 7.95
C PHE A 75 -5.95 4.81 8.55
N ASP A 76 -6.64 5.12 9.65
CA ASP A 76 -6.54 6.41 10.33
C ASP A 76 -5.12 6.72 10.83
N MET A 77 -4.36 5.67 11.19
CA MET A 77 -2.98 5.81 11.67
C MET A 77 -1.95 6.01 10.57
N VAL A 78 -2.16 5.40 9.39
CA VAL A 78 -1.15 5.32 8.31
C VAL A 78 -1.47 6.18 7.10
N VAL A 79 -2.73 6.57 6.91
CA VAL A 79 -3.17 7.41 5.79
C VAL A 79 -3.52 8.79 6.32
N THR A 80 -2.54 9.70 6.29
CA THR A 80 -2.82 11.12 6.50
C THR A 80 -3.17 11.78 5.16
N PRO A 81 -4.01 12.83 5.13
CA PRO A 81 -4.43 13.48 3.88
C PRO A 81 -3.24 14.02 3.05
N ASP A 82 -2.13 14.35 3.71
CA ASP A 82 -0.90 14.85 3.10
C ASP A 82 -0.09 13.77 2.36
N ILE A 83 -0.24 12.50 2.74
CA ILE A 83 0.50 11.36 2.15
C ILE A 83 -0.40 10.43 1.31
N ALA A 84 -1.72 10.62 1.35
CA ALA A 84 -2.72 9.76 0.73
C ALA A 84 -2.60 9.68 -0.80
N GLU A 85 -1.96 10.65 -1.44
CA GLU A 85 -1.78 10.71 -2.89
C GLU A 85 -0.58 9.89 -3.39
N SER A 86 0.37 9.55 -2.50
CA SER A 86 1.62 8.92 -2.90
C SER A 86 1.73 7.49 -2.37
N PRO A 87 1.70 6.45 -3.22
CA PRO A 87 1.81 5.05 -2.79
C PRO A 87 3.13 4.76 -2.07
N PHE A 88 4.22 5.40 -2.50
CA PHE A 88 5.51 5.38 -1.81
C PHE A 88 5.40 5.91 -0.36
N SER A 89 4.79 7.07 -0.16
CA SER A 89 4.67 7.70 1.15
C SER A 89 3.78 6.87 2.10
N ILE A 90 2.68 6.31 1.60
CA ILE A 90 1.81 5.39 2.36
C ILE A 90 2.60 4.15 2.77
N TRP A 91 3.31 3.51 1.83
CA TRP A 91 4.12 2.33 2.12
C TRP A 91 5.19 2.61 3.16
N GLN A 92 5.93 3.71 3.01
CA GLN A 92 6.94 4.14 3.98
C GLN A 92 6.34 4.42 5.36
N ASN A 93 5.15 5.03 5.43
CA ASN A 93 4.48 5.28 6.70
C ASN A 93 4.09 3.97 7.40
N ILE A 94 3.49 3.03 6.66
CA ILE A 94 3.17 1.68 7.14
C ILE A 94 4.44 1.00 7.68
N VAL A 95 5.52 0.97 6.88
CA VAL A 95 6.79 0.36 7.27
C VAL A 95 7.34 1.05 8.52
N ALA A 96 7.39 2.38 8.57
CA ALA A 96 7.91 3.11 9.72
C ALA A 96 7.12 2.80 10.99
N ARG A 97 5.79 2.82 10.95
CA ARG A 97 4.92 2.55 12.10
C ARG A 97 5.11 1.15 12.64
N PHE A 98 5.07 0.13 11.78
CA PHE A 98 5.12 -1.26 12.21
C PHE A 98 6.55 -1.78 12.40
N ALA A 99 7.55 -1.27 11.67
CA ALA A 99 8.96 -1.55 11.94
C ALA A 99 9.40 -0.94 13.27
N SER A 100 9.01 0.30 13.56
CA SER A 100 9.30 0.89 14.88
C SER A 100 8.58 0.15 16.01
N SER A 101 7.36 -0.35 15.79
CA SER A 101 6.62 -1.06 16.83
C SER A 101 7.10 -2.50 17.09
N GLN A 102 7.73 -3.16 16.11
CA GLN A 102 8.26 -4.52 16.28
C GLN A 102 9.71 -4.54 16.81
N PHE A 103 10.46 -3.45 16.63
CA PHE A 103 11.82 -3.28 17.16
C PHE A 103 11.91 -2.31 18.35
N GLY A 104 10.79 -1.72 18.77
CA GLY A 104 10.70 -0.91 19.98
C GLY A 104 10.89 -1.80 21.21
N CYS A 105 12.11 -1.81 21.76
CA CYS A 105 12.40 -2.42 23.04
C CYS A 105 11.37 -1.96 24.09
N ARG A 106 10.53 -2.91 24.52
CA ARG A 106 9.72 -2.83 25.73
C ARG A 106 10.69 -2.63 26.89
N THR A 107 10.85 -1.39 27.34
CA THR A 107 11.57 -1.03 28.56
C THR A 107 10.63 -1.01 29.74
#